data_AF-A0A1W0A2M4-F1
#
_entry.id   AF-A0A1W0A2M4-F1
#
_cell.length_a   1.000
_cell.length_b   1.000
_cell.length_c   1.000
_cell.angle_alpha   90.00
_cell.angle_beta   90.00
_cell.angle_gamma   90.00
#
_symmetry.space_group_name_H-M   'P 1'
#
loop_
_entity.id
_entity.type
_entity.pdbx_description
1 polymer ?
#
loop_
_entity_poly.entity_id
_entity_poly.type
_entity_poly.pdbx_seq_one_letter_code
_entity_poly.pdbx_strand_id
1 'polypeptide(L)' 'MGAVTKYPYPKHTWSPAGGWWNEPKNWKTRTGVLVGVMGLLLVPMISFAKKNNAHFSHLPAAQEE' A
#
# COMPACT_ATOMS: atom_id res chain seq x y z
N MET A 1 19.89 0.71 4.03
CA MET A 1 19.84 2.16 4.33
C MET A 1 20.51 2.40 5.67
N GLY A 2 21.29 3.47 5.82
CA GLY A 2 21.82 3.88 7.13
C GLY A 2 22.66 5.14 7.05
N ALA A 3 22.11 6.27 7.51
CA ALA A 3 22.82 7.55 7.66
C ALA A 3 23.54 7.67 9.02
N VAL A 4 23.45 6.65 9.86
CA VAL A 4 23.96 6.63 11.25
C VAL A 4 24.74 5.35 11.50
N THR A 5 25.78 5.46 12.31
CA THR A 5 26.67 4.35 12.71
C THR A 5 25.90 3.28 13.48
N LYS A 6 26.05 2.01 13.08
CA LYS A 6 25.40 0.87 13.75
C LYS A 6 26.00 0.67 15.15
N TYR A 7 25.14 0.54 16.16
CA TYR A 7 25.49 0.23 17.55
C TYR A 7 24.94 -1.15 17.96
N PRO A 8 25.44 -1.77 19.05
CA PRO A 8 24.97 -3.07 19.52
C PRO A 8 23.45 -3.09 19.76
N TYR A 9 22.80 -4.17 19.35
CA TYR A 9 21.35 -4.37 19.47
C TYR A 9 21.04 -5.85 19.78
N PRO A 10 19.88 -6.16 20.38
CA PRO A 10 19.48 -7.52 20.68
C PRO A 10 19.15 -8.29 19.39
N LYS A 11 19.84 -9.41 19.15
CA LYS A 11 19.75 -10.19 17.90
C LYS A 11 18.54 -11.11 17.81
N HIS A 12 17.95 -11.47 18.95
CA HIS A 12 16.89 -12.48 19.04
C HIS A 12 15.49 -11.88 19.25
N THR A 13 15.36 -10.55 19.14
CA THR A 13 14.07 -9.88 19.26
C THR A 13 13.35 -9.91 17.93
N TRP A 14 12.12 -10.43 17.93
CA TRP A 14 11.25 -10.39 16.76
C TRP A 14 10.29 -9.20 16.84
N SER A 15 10.07 -8.54 15.70
CA SER A 15 9.09 -7.47 15.54
C SER A 15 8.47 -7.59 14.14
N PRO A 16 7.14 -7.42 14.00
CA PRO A 16 6.47 -7.51 12.71
C PRO A 16 6.94 -6.44 11.71
N ALA A 17 7.38 -5.28 12.20
CA ALA A 17 7.91 -4.19 11.37
C ALA A 17 9.43 -4.33 11.07
N GLY A 18 10.08 -5.36 11.63
CA GLY A 18 11.54 -5.53 11.64
C GLY A 18 12.20 -4.97 12.91
N GLY A 19 13.45 -5.41 13.17
CA GLY A 19 14.30 -4.96 14.29
C GLY A 19 15.25 -3.80 13.96
N TRP A 20 16.43 -3.81 14.57
CA TRP A 20 17.44 -2.76 14.37
C TRP A 20 18.23 -2.98 13.09
N TRP A 21 18.42 -1.91 12.30
CA TRP A 21 19.25 -1.91 11.09
C TRP A 21 18.90 -3.00 10.08
N ASN A 22 17.62 -3.34 9.91
CA ASN A 22 17.24 -4.43 9.01
C ASN A 22 17.65 -4.11 7.58
N GLU A 23 18.44 -5.02 7.02
CA GLU A 23 18.86 -4.96 5.62
C GLU A 23 18.58 -6.33 5.00
N PRO A 24 17.29 -6.65 4.73
CA PRO A 24 16.93 -7.95 4.18
C PRO A 24 17.50 -8.07 2.77
N LYS A 25 18.23 -9.16 2.51
CA LYS A 25 18.89 -9.42 1.21
C LYS A 25 17.93 -9.32 0.02
N ASN A 26 16.66 -9.69 0.21
CA ASN A 26 15.66 -9.79 -0.85
C ASN A 26 14.58 -8.69 -0.76
N TRP A 27 14.93 -7.49 -0.25
CA TRP A 27 13.96 -6.40 -0.04
C TRP A 27 13.18 -6.05 -1.31
N LYS A 28 13.86 -5.98 -2.47
CA LYS A 28 13.26 -5.60 -3.76
C LYS A 28 12.13 -6.53 -4.15
N THR A 29 12.39 -7.84 -4.12
CA THR A 29 11.41 -8.86 -4.47
C THR A 29 10.21 -8.82 -3.54
N ARG A 30 10.43 -8.70 -2.22
CA ARG A 30 9.34 -8.65 -1.23
C ARG A 30 8.46 -7.40 -1.42
N THR A 31 9.07 -6.24 -1.67
CA THR A 31 8.32 -5.01 -1.98
C THR A 31 7.57 -5.13 -3.31
N GLY A 32 8.18 -5.74 -4.34
CA GLY A 32 7.52 -5.97 -5.62
C GLY A 32 6.28 -6.86 -5.49
N VAL A 33 6.36 -7.93 -4.71
CA VAL A 33 5.21 -8.79 -4.41
C VAL A 33 4.11 -8.02 -3.68
N LEU A 34 4.46 -7.21 -2.66
CA LEU A 34 3.48 -6.40 -1.92
C LEU A 34 2.73 -5.43 -2.85
N VAL A 35 3.46 -4.74 -3.73
CA VAL A 35 2.87 -3.83 -4.73
C VAL A 35 1.96 -4.59 -5.69
N GLY A 36 2.37 -5.77 -6.14
CA GLY A 36 1.54 -6.63 -7.00
C GLY A 36 0.23 -7.04 -6.35
N VAL A 37 0.28 -7.48 -5.09
CA VAL A 37 -0.92 -7.85 -4.31
C VAL A 37 -1.83 -6.65 -4.08
N MET A 38 -1.28 -5.49 -3.72
CA MET A 38 -2.05 -4.25 -3.57
C MET A 38 -2.74 -3.86 -4.89
N GLY A 39 -2.04 -3.93 -6.01
CA GLY A 39 -2.62 -3.69 -7.33
C GLY A 39 -3.79 -4.63 -7.64
N LEU A 40 -3.61 -5.92 -7.38
CA LEU A 40 -4.65 -6.94 -7.61
C LEU A 40 -5.91 -6.70 -6.76
N LEU A 41 -5.78 -6.15 -5.55
CA LEU A 41 -6.92 -5.83 -4.69
C LEU A 41 -7.56 -4.48 -5.02
N LEU A 42 -6.74 -3.45 -5.26
CA LEU A 42 -7.21 -2.08 -5.45
C LEU A 42 -7.86 -1.85 -6.82
N VAL A 43 -7.33 -2.45 -7.89
CA VAL A 43 -7.86 -2.27 -9.26
C VAL A 43 -9.33 -2.73 -9.39
N PRO A 44 -9.73 -3.94 -8.96
CA PRO A 44 -11.13 -4.34 -9.04
C PRO A 44 -12.01 -3.54 -8.07
N MET A 45 -11.51 -3.19 -6.89
CA MET A 45 -12.23 -2.36 -5.92
C MET A 45 -12.57 -0.98 -6.50
N ILE A 46 -11.60 -0.29 -7.11
CA ILE A 46 -11.80 1.00 -7.77
C ILE A 46 -12.74 0.84 -8.98
N SER A 47 -12.58 -0.22 -9.76
CA SER A 47 -13.44 -0.48 -10.93
C SER A 47 -14.90 -0.71 -10.53
N PHE A 48 -15.13 -1.44 -9.44
CA PHE A 48 -16.45 -1.63 -8.86
C PHE A 48 -17.01 -0.32 -8.32
N ALA A 49 -16.22 0.43 -7.53
CA ALA A 49 -16.63 1.72 -7.00
C ALA A 49 -17.04 2.68 -8.13
N LYS A 50 -16.24 2.82 -9.20
CA LYS A 50 -16.56 3.65 -10.37
C LYS A 50 -17.88 3.26 -11.02
N LYS A 51 -18.20 1.97 -11.10
CA LYS A 51 -19.44 1.46 -11.69
C LYS A 51 -20.64 1.64 -10.76
N ASN A 52 -20.43 1.60 -9.44
CA ASN A 52 -21.49 1.62 -8.42
C ASN A 52 -21.68 3.01 -7.77
N ASN A 53 -20.98 4.04 -8.22
CA ASN A 53 -21.17 5.40 -7.74
C ASN A 53 -22.54 5.92 -8.20
N ALA A 54 -23.55 5.79 -7.34
CA ALA A 54 -24.82 6.48 -7.52
C ALA A 54 -24.60 7.97 -7.27
N HIS A 55 -24.71 8.78 -8.33
CA HIS A 55 -24.63 10.23 -8.22
C HIS A 55 -25.98 10.75 -7.70
N PHE A 56 -26.06 11.06 -6.40
CA PHE A 56 -27.25 11.70 -5.83
C PHE A 56 -27.18 13.21 -6.08
N SER A 57 -27.68 13.65 -7.24
CA SER A 57 -27.89 15.08 -7.50
C SER A 57 -29.20 15.53 -6.87
N HIS A 58 -29.14 16.48 -5.94
CA HIS A 58 -30.30 17.23 -5.46
C HIS A 58 -30.72 18.34 -6.44
N LEU A 59 -29.96 18.52 -7.52
CA LEU A 59 -30.24 19.47 -8.59
C LEU A 59 -31.24 18.84 -9.57
N PRO A 60 -32.26 19.57 -10.04
CA PRO A 60 -33.14 19.09 -11.11
C PRO A 60 -32.29 18.77 -12.34
N ALA A 61 -32.64 17.70 -13.06
CA ALA A 61 -31.90 17.22 -14.23
C ALA A 61 -31.64 18.39 -15.19
N ALA A 62 -30.36 18.73 -15.39
CA ALA A 62 -29.98 19.74 -16.38
C ALA A 62 -30.57 19.32 -17.73
N GLN A 63 -31.40 20.19 -18.30
CA GLN A 63 -31.96 20.01 -19.63
C GLN A 63 -30.78 20.05 -20.61
N GLU A 64 -30.41 18.89 -21.15
CA GLU A 64 -29.49 18.81 -22.28
C GLU A 64 -30.23 19.37 -23.51
N GLU A 65 -29.84 20.57 -23.96
CA GLU A 65 -30.06 21.07 -25.34
C GLU A 65 -28.93 20.60 -26.26
#